data_AF-D5DE81-F1
#
_entry.id   AF-D5DE81-F1
#
_cell.length_a   1.000
_cell.length_b   1.000
_cell.length_c   1.000
_cell.angle_alpha   90.00
_cell.angle_beta   90.00
_cell.angle_gamma   90.00
#
_symmetry.space_group_name_H-M   'P 1'
#
loop_
_entity.id
_entity.type
_entity.pdbx_description
1 polymer ?
#
loop_
_entity_poly.entity_id
_entity_poly.type
_entity_poly.pdbx_seq_one_letter_code
_entity_poly.pdbx_strand_id
1 'polypeptide(L)'
;MEKERIEELERKISSLEEDVAKLKSLVYKTNSPRPAVHAPPKQRQETTKRPAQTAAKSSQAIEEPVDWEKVLFQTWLPRIFIFVFIIGVLWGFKAASDYGLMNEKAKVVLGFVVSIGFAVTGHFQIKKSRLVLGQVLVGGAIPILMLTTFAMHSLYHLAGPTLAFMLNATWIILGIAATVFYRSQALGIISAVGGVLVPFLIESNSPNALVFIGYETFLYIAFLYVAVKQKYSILYVLSAVLLNLTLLIYYSFVGDNDVKELLGMAILIQHLCLLSSFFLSKSVLQIYAFTLLSSLAVTYCWLLAVFDDGTTTMVLLALVIIYVLGAYAVRSSKEKFEFFITYLIVAVAFFIH
;
A
#
# COMPACT_ATOMS: atom_id res chain seq x y z
N MET A 1 -61.38 -39.85 17.18
CA MET A 1 -59.93 -39.63 17.37
C MET A 1 -59.13 -39.65 16.07
N GLU A 2 -59.03 -40.76 15.32
CA GLU A 2 -58.17 -40.77 14.10
C GLU A 2 -58.78 -39.99 12.92
N LYS A 3 -60.11 -40.08 12.72
CA LYS A 3 -60.82 -39.30 11.67
C LYS A 3 -60.81 -37.78 11.92
N GLU A 4 -60.98 -37.34 13.16
CA GLU A 4 -60.90 -35.91 13.53
C GLU A 4 -59.51 -35.32 13.29
N ARG A 5 -58.46 -36.11 13.58
CA ARG A 5 -57.07 -35.68 13.34
C ARG A 5 -56.76 -35.54 11.85
N ILE A 6 -57.34 -36.39 11.00
CA ILE A 6 -57.22 -36.29 9.54
C ILE A 6 -57.95 -35.05 9.03
N GLU A 7 -59.17 -34.79 9.50
CA GLU A 7 -59.92 -33.57 9.13
C GLU A 7 -59.23 -32.27 9.59
N GLU A 8 -58.57 -32.27 10.74
CA GLU A 8 -57.77 -31.13 11.21
C GLU A 8 -56.53 -30.91 10.34
N LEU A 9 -55.87 -32.00 9.90
CA LEU A 9 -54.69 -31.93 9.03
C LEU A 9 -55.06 -31.44 7.63
N GLU A 10 -56.15 -31.92 7.04
CA GLU A 10 -56.64 -31.45 5.73
C GLU A 10 -56.99 -29.95 5.77
N ARG A 11 -57.58 -29.49 6.87
CA ARG A 11 -57.91 -28.07 7.06
C ARG A 11 -56.66 -27.20 7.17
N LYS A 12 -55.60 -27.67 7.88
CA LYS A 12 -54.31 -26.96 7.98
C LYS A 12 -53.58 -26.92 6.63
N ILE A 13 -53.59 -28.03 5.88
CA ILE A 13 -52.96 -28.08 4.55
C ILE A 13 -53.63 -27.08 3.62
N SER A 14 -54.96 -27.02 3.63
CA SER A 14 -55.72 -26.08 2.79
C SER A 14 -55.39 -24.61 3.13
N SER A 15 -55.25 -24.27 4.42
CA SER A 15 -54.85 -22.90 4.81
C SER A 15 -53.41 -22.56 4.40
N LEU A 16 -52.50 -23.54 4.49
CA LEU A 16 -51.10 -23.37 4.10
C LEU A 16 -50.95 -23.16 2.59
N GLU A 17 -51.74 -23.87 1.78
CA GLU A 17 -51.75 -23.69 0.33
C GLU A 17 -52.26 -22.29 -0.08
N GLU A 18 -53.29 -21.77 0.61
CA GLU A 18 -53.81 -20.42 0.38
C GLU A 18 -52.77 -19.35 0.75
N ASP A 19 -52.08 -19.51 1.88
CA ASP A 19 -51.03 -18.58 2.32
C ASP A 19 -49.83 -18.59 1.36
N VAL A 20 -49.42 -19.76 0.87
CA VAL A 20 -48.35 -19.89 -0.13
C VAL A 20 -48.75 -19.24 -1.47
N ALA A 21 -50.00 -19.41 -1.91
CA ALA A 21 -50.50 -18.75 -3.12
C ALA A 21 -50.48 -17.22 -2.97
N LYS A 22 -50.85 -16.71 -1.78
CA LYS A 22 -50.84 -15.29 -1.44
C LYS A 22 -49.41 -14.72 -1.44
N LEU A 23 -48.46 -15.40 -0.80
CA LEU A 23 -47.05 -15.02 -0.81
C LEU A 23 -46.45 -15.04 -2.22
N LYS A 24 -46.76 -16.06 -3.02
CA LYS A 24 -46.28 -16.16 -4.41
C LYS A 24 -46.80 -15.01 -5.26
N SER A 25 -48.05 -14.59 -5.06
CA SER A 25 -48.64 -13.42 -5.75
C SER A 25 -47.97 -12.10 -5.34
N LEU A 26 -47.59 -11.94 -4.07
CA LEU A 26 -46.89 -10.75 -3.56
C LEU A 26 -45.46 -10.67 -4.11
N VAL A 27 -44.76 -11.80 -4.18
CA VAL A 27 -43.41 -11.88 -4.78
C VAL A 27 -43.46 -11.58 -6.28
N TYR A 28 -44.48 -12.05 -7.00
CA TYR A 28 -44.65 -11.75 -8.43
C TYR A 28 -44.98 -10.26 -8.70
N LYS A 29 -45.74 -9.62 -7.80
CA LYS A 29 -46.08 -8.18 -7.87
C LYS A 29 -44.88 -7.27 -7.57
N THR A 30 -43.93 -7.74 -6.76
CA THR A 30 -42.71 -6.99 -6.40
C THR A 30 -41.60 -7.10 -7.45
N ASN A 31 -41.58 -8.14 -8.28
CA ASN A 31 -40.48 -8.43 -9.22
C ASN A 31 -40.80 -8.23 -10.72
N SER A 32 -41.86 -7.48 -11.06
CA SER A 32 -42.11 -7.13 -12.48
C SER A 32 -41.40 -5.82 -12.87
N PRO A 33 -40.50 -5.81 -13.88
CA PRO A 33 -39.83 -4.60 -14.36
C PRO A 33 -40.80 -3.77 -15.20
N ARG A 34 -41.03 -2.49 -14.83
CA ARG A 34 -41.85 -1.57 -15.64
C ARG A 34 -40.96 -0.73 -16.59
N PRO A 35 -41.33 -0.56 -17.87
CA PRO A 35 -40.49 0.10 -18.88
C PRO A 35 -40.37 1.61 -18.68
N ALA A 36 -39.21 2.15 -19.07
CA ALA A 36 -38.94 3.58 -19.15
C ALA A 36 -39.65 4.23 -20.35
N VAL A 37 -40.46 5.28 -20.10
CA VAL A 37 -40.89 6.27 -21.11
C VAL A 37 -40.97 7.66 -20.45
N HIS A 38 -40.42 8.66 -21.14
CA HIS A 38 -40.21 10.06 -20.75
C HIS A 38 -41.49 10.93 -20.67
N ALA A 39 -41.54 11.88 -19.72
CA ALA A 39 -42.20 13.19 -19.83
C ALA A 39 -41.69 14.19 -18.75
N PRO A 40 -41.72 15.53 -18.99
CA PRO A 40 -40.80 16.55 -18.41
C PRO A 40 -41.35 17.30 -17.15
N PRO A 41 -40.58 18.24 -16.52
CA PRO A 41 -40.53 18.42 -15.07
C PRO A 41 -41.54 19.44 -14.51
N LYS A 42 -42.07 19.16 -13.31
CA LYS A 42 -42.77 20.15 -12.49
C LYS A 42 -41.96 20.40 -11.20
N GLN A 43 -41.52 21.65 -11.07
CA GLN A 43 -40.80 22.21 -9.93
C GLN A 43 -41.71 22.34 -8.69
N ARG A 44 -41.03 22.43 -7.53
CA ARG A 44 -41.47 23.03 -6.25
C ARG A 44 -42.24 22.04 -5.36
N GLN A 45 -41.90 21.79 -4.10
CA GLN A 45 -41.36 22.71 -3.08
C GLN A 45 -40.81 21.90 -1.90
N GLU A 46 -39.84 22.50 -1.21
CA GLU A 46 -39.23 22.04 0.03
C GLU A 46 -40.26 21.78 1.14
N THR A 47 -40.00 20.77 1.96
CA THR A 47 -40.47 20.78 3.36
C THR A 47 -39.50 19.99 4.23
N THR A 48 -38.60 20.76 4.85
CA THR A 48 -38.34 20.75 6.29
C THR A 48 -37.96 19.42 6.93
N LYS A 49 -36.66 19.31 7.22
CA LYS A 49 -36.11 18.53 8.33
C LYS A 49 -36.95 18.73 9.59
N ARG A 50 -37.60 17.67 10.06
CA ARG A 50 -37.93 17.49 11.47
C ARG A 50 -37.39 16.12 11.90
N PRO A 51 -36.62 16.04 12.98
CA PRO A 51 -36.12 14.76 13.46
C PRO A 51 -37.32 14.00 14.02
N ALA A 52 -37.76 12.99 13.30
CA ALA A 52 -38.61 11.96 13.88
C ALA A 52 -37.73 11.21 14.89
N GLN A 53 -37.84 11.61 16.15
CA GLN A 53 -37.57 10.76 17.31
C GLN A 53 -38.35 9.47 17.08
N THR A 54 -37.66 8.48 16.50
CA THR A 54 -38.17 7.13 16.47
C THR A 54 -37.97 6.63 17.89
N ALA A 55 -39.08 6.64 18.64
CA ALA A 55 -39.20 5.97 19.91
C ALA A 55 -38.47 4.65 19.84
N ALA A 56 -37.51 4.47 20.74
CA ALA A 56 -36.80 3.24 20.96
C ALA A 56 -37.83 2.13 21.25
N LYS A 57 -38.26 1.42 20.21
CA LYS A 57 -38.71 0.06 20.35
C LYS A 57 -37.45 -0.73 20.68
N SER A 58 -37.24 -0.90 21.98
CA SER A 58 -36.44 -1.99 22.54
C SER A 58 -37.01 -3.28 21.94
N SER A 59 -36.48 -3.67 20.78
CA SER A 59 -36.54 -5.04 20.33
C SER A 59 -35.62 -5.76 21.30
N GLN A 60 -36.20 -6.43 22.28
CA GLN A 60 -35.49 -7.45 23.05
C GLN A 60 -34.92 -8.42 22.02
N ALA A 61 -33.64 -8.26 21.71
CA ALA A 61 -32.87 -9.29 21.03
C ALA A 61 -32.87 -10.47 21.99
N ILE A 62 -33.64 -11.49 21.67
CA ILE A 62 -33.38 -12.82 22.21
C ILE A 62 -31.97 -13.12 21.73
N GLU A 63 -30.99 -13.07 22.63
CA GLU A 63 -29.63 -13.50 22.34
C GLU A 63 -29.74 -14.98 21.94
N GLU A 64 -29.56 -15.26 20.64
CA GLU A 64 -29.35 -16.64 20.19
C GLU A 64 -28.16 -17.19 20.99
N PRO A 65 -28.28 -18.39 21.61
CA PRO A 65 -27.20 -18.95 22.39
C PRO A 65 -25.97 -19.08 21.50
N VAL A 66 -24.85 -18.48 21.90
CA VAL A 66 -23.58 -18.60 21.18
C VAL A 66 -23.29 -20.09 21.03
N ASP A 67 -23.31 -20.57 19.79
CA ASP A 67 -22.96 -21.94 19.44
C ASP A 67 -21.45 -22.10 19.64
N TRP A 68 -21.06 -22.41 20.88
CA TRP A 68 -19.69 -22.56 21.32
C TRP A 68 -18.95 -23.65 20.52
N GLU A 69 -19.67 -24.66 20.03
CA GLU A 69 -19.10 -25.69 19.15
C GLU A 69 -18.70 -25.07 17.80
N LYS A 70 -19.60 -24.31 17.18
CA LYS A 70 -19.30 -23.61 15.93
C LYS A 70 -18.15 -22.61 16.08
N VAL A 71 -18.14 -21.84 17.17
CA VAL A 71 -17.06 -20.87 17.43
C VAL A 71 -15.72 -21.62 17.61
N LEU A 72 -15.68 -22.65 18.46
CA LEU A 72 -14.45 -23.39 18.74
C LEU A 72 -13.93 -24.14 17.51
N PHE A 73 -14.79 -24.92 16.84
CA PHE A 73 -14.37 -25.81 15.75
C PHE A 73 -14.29 -25.13 14.37
N GLN A 74 -15.17 -24.17 14.04
CA GLN A 74 -15.14 -23.52 12.72
C GLN A 74 -14.28 -22.26 12.70
N THR A 75 -14.13 -21.55 13.83
CA THR A 75 -13.42 -20.27 13.87
C THR A 75 -12.05 -20.36 14.54
N TRP A 76 -11.95 -20.99 15.72
CA TRP A 76 -10.70 -21.04 16.47
C TRP A 76 -9.78 -22.17 16.03
N LEU A 77 -10.30 -23.38 15.85
CA LEU A 77 -9.48 -24.55 15.50
C LEU A 77 -8.66 -24.35 14.21
N PRO A 78 -9.20 -23.82 13.09
CA PRO A 78 -8.40 -23.58 11.90
C PRO A 78 -7.28 -22.55 12.13
N ARG A 79 -7.53 -21.52 12.94
CA ARG A 79 -6.52 -20.49 13.25
C ARG A 79 -5.40 -21.06 14.11
N ILE A 80 -5.75 -21.85 15.13
CA ILE A 80 -4.77 -22.54 15.99
C ILE A 80 -3.98 -23.58 15.18
N PHE A 81 -4.65 -24.34 14.32
CA PHE A 81 -3.99 -25.32 13.46
C PHE A 81 -2.98 -24.65 12.53
N ILE A 82 -3.35 -23.57 11.84
CA ILE A 82 -2.42 -22.80 10.99
C ILE A 82 -1.25 -22.27 11.83
N PHE A 83 -1.51 -21.75 13.03
CA PHE A 83 -0.47 -21.24 13.91
C PHE A 83 0.54 -22.33 14.32
N VAL A 84 0.04 -23.47 14.81
CA VAL A 84 0.89 -24.63 15.20
C VAL A 84 1.61 -25.20 13.99
N PHE A 85 0.95 -25.29 12.83
CA PHE A 85 1.56 -25.75 11.59
C PHE A 85 2.73 -24.85 11.16
N ILE A 86 2.55 -23.52 11.20
CA ILE A 86 3.63 -22.57 10.91
C ILE A 86 4.80 -22.77 11.87
N ILE A 87 4.55 -22.86 13.18
CA ILE A 87 5.61 -23.12 14.17
C ILE A 87 6.32 -24.45 13.89
N GLY A 88 5.56 -25.51 13.60
CA GLY A 88 6.10 -26.83 13.29
C GLY A 88 6.97 -26.84 12.04
N VAL A 89 6.55 -26.16 10.97
CA VAL A 89 7.37 -26.00 9.75
C VAL A 89 8.63 -25.19 10.03
N LEU A 90 8.52 -24.10 10.80
CA LEU A 90 9.68 -23.28 11.18
C LEU A 90 10.69 -24.06 12.04
N TRP A 91 10.20 -24.80 13.05
CA TRP A 91 11.03 -25.66 13.88
C TRP A 91 11.61 -26.83 13.11
N GLY A 92 10.86 -27.45 12.20
CA GLY A 92 11.33 -28.51 11.33
C GLY A 92 12.44 -28.03 10.39
N PHE A 93 12.26 -26.86 9.78
CA PHE A 93 13.29 -26.22 8.96
C PHE A 93 14.54 -25.88 9.79
N LYS A 94 14.36 -25.32 10.98
CA LYS A 94 15.45 -25.03 11.92
C LYS A 94 16.19 -26.31 12.32
N ALA A 95 15.49 -27.36 12.73
CA ALA A 95 16.10 -28.63 13.12
C ALA A 95 16.87 -29.27 11.95
N ALA A 96 16.27 -29.30 10.75
CA ALA A 96 16.95 -29.81 9.56
C ALA A 96 18.22 -29.00 9.20
N SER A 97 18.18 -27.69 9.46
CA SER A 97 19.33 -26.80 9.33
C SER A 97 20.41 -27.06 10.38
N ASP A 98 20.02 -27.17 11.65
CA ASP A 98 20.93 -27.23 12.80
C ASP A 98 21.60 -28.61 12.93
N TYR A 99 20.93 -29.69 12.53
CA TYR A 99 21.51 -31.05 12.49
C TYR A 99 22.33 -31.34 11.23
N GLY A 100 22.59 -30.34 10.39
CA GLY A 100 23.39 -30.49 9.16
C GLY A 100 22.72 -31.33 8.06
N LEU A 101 21.44 -31.68 8.21
CA LEU A 101 20.67 -32.44 7.20
C LEU A 101 20.47 -31.63 5.91
N MET A 102 20.48 -30.29 6.01
CA MET A 102 20.32 -29.40 4.87
C MET A 102 21.56 -28.53 4.65
N ASN A 103 22.24 -28.76 3.54
CA ASN A 103 23.37 -27.93 3.10
C ASN A 103 22.90 -26.48 2.86
N GLU A 104 23.77 -25.51 3.11
CA GLU A 104 23.54 -24.07 2.84
C GLU A 104 23.02 -23.82 1.42
N LYS A 105 23.61 -24.49 0.42
CA LYS A 105 23.13 -24.42 -0.97
C LYS A 105 21.69 -24.91 -1.12
N ALA A 106 21.31 -25.97 -0.42
CA ALA A 106 19.96 -26.50 -0.46
C ALA A 106 18.94 -25.54 0.17
N LYS A 107 19.32 -24.83 1.26
CA LYS A 107 18.48 -23.80 1.89
C LYS A 107 18.19 -22.66 0.92
N VAL A 108 19.22 -22.18 0.22
CA VAL A 108 19.08 -21.10 -0.78
C VAL A 108 18.24 -21.55 -1.97
N VAL A 109 18.52 -22.73 -2.55
CA VAL A 109 17.71 -23.28 -3.65
C VAL A 109 16.25 -23.44 -3.24
N LEU A 110 15.99 -23.95 -2.03
CA LEU A 110 14.63 -24.09 -1.52
C LEU A 110 13.94 -22.73 -1.37
N GLY A 111 14.64 -21.72 -0.85
CA GLY A 111 14.12 -20.35 -0.77
C GLY A 111 13.70 -19.79 -2.13
N PHE A 112 14.53 -19.96 -3.15
CA PHE A 112 14.19 -19.56 -4.52
C PHE A 112 13.02 -20.36 -5.09
N VAL A 113 13.02 -21.68 -4.94
CA VAL A 113 11.95 -22.56 -5.45
C VAL A 113 10.61 -22.22 -4.80
N VAL A 114 10.57 -22.04 -3.48
CA VAL A 114 9.34 -21.67 -2.75
C VAL A 114 8.84 -20.30 -3.22
N SER A 115 9.73 -19.32 -3.34
CA SER A 115 9.35 -17.96 -3.77
C SER A 115 8.82 -17.94 -5.20
N ILE A 116 9.49 -18.63 -6.12
CA ILE A 116 9.04 -18.78 -7.51
C ILE A 116 7.69 -19.53 -7.53
N GLY A 117 7.55 -20.57 -6.70
CA GLY A 117 6.29 -21.29 -6.50
C GLY A 117 5.16 -20.35 -6.07
N PHE A 118 5.41 -19.44 -5.12
CA PHE A 118 4.45 -18.42 -4.68
C PHE A 118 4.10 -17.44 -5.79
N ALA A 119 5.08 -16.96 -6.55
CA ALA A 119 4.83 -16.05 -7.68
C ALA A 119 3.98 -16.72 -8.77
N VAL A 120 4.30 -17.96 -9.13
CA VAL A 120 3.60 -18.74 -10.17
C VAL A 120 2.19 -19.09 -9.72
N THR A 121 2.03 -19.65 -8.52
CA THR A 121 0.70 -20.00 -7.97
C THR A 121 -0.14 -18.75 -7.75
N GLY A 122 0.46 -17.65 -7.29
CA GLY A 122 -0.17 -16.34 -7.17
C GLY A 122 -0.71 -15.85 -8.51
N HIS A 123 0.11 -15.88 -9.58
CA HIS A 123 -0.32 -15.52 -10.93
C HIS A 123 -1.50 -16.38 -11.42
N PHE A 124 -1.44 -17.70 -11.26
CA PHE A 124 -2.56 -18.58 -11.60
C PHE A 124 -3.81 -18.28 -10.79
N GLN A 125 -3.64 -17.90 -9.53
CA GLN A 125 -4.76 -17.64 -8.64
C GLN A 125 -5.48 -16.33 -8.98
N ILE A 126 -4.73 -15.32 -9.45
CA ILE A 126 -5.26 -14.09 -10.06
C ILE A 126 -6.03 -14.43 -11.35
N LYS A 127 -5.48 -15.29 -12.21
CA LYS A 127 -6.17 -15.76 -13.43
C LYS A 127 -7.48 -16.48 -13.15
N LYS A 128 -7.59 -17.16 -11.99
CA LYS A 128 -8.83 -17.80 -11.51
C LYS A 128 -9.76 -16.84 -10.74
N SER A 129 -9.62 -15.53 -10.94
CA SER A 129 -10.45 -14.48 -10.31
C SER A 129 -10.35 -14.39 -8.78
N ARG A 130 -9.35 -15.01 -8.14
CA ARG A 130 -9.08 -14.86 -6.70
C ARG A 130 -7.98 -13.83 -6.49
N LEU A 131 -8.31 -12.57 -6.77
CA LEU A 131 -7.36 -11.45 -6.84
C LEU A 131 -6.59 -11.24 -5.53
N VAL A 132 -7.29 -11.18 -4.40
CA VAL A 132 -6.67 -10.91 -3.09
C VAL A 132 -5.63 -11.98 -2.75
N LEU A 133 -6.02 -13.26 -2.83
CA LEU A 133 -5.13 -14.37 -2.54
C LEU A 133 -3.90 -14.34 -3.47
N GLY A 134 -4.12 -14.17 -4.77
CA GLY A 134 -3.02 -14.15 -5.73
C GLY A 134 -2.08 -12.95 -5.56
N GLN A 135 -2.59 -11.77 -5.20
CA GLN A 135 -1.77 -10.61 -4.88
C GLN A 135 -0.96 -10.81 -3.59
N VAL A 136 -1.53 -11.47 -2.57
CA VAL A 136 -0.78 -11.81 -1.34
C VAL A 136 0.35 -12.78 -1.65
N LEU A 137 0.11 -13.80 -2.49
CA LEU A 137 1.14 -14.76 -2.88
C LEU A 137 2.28 -14.11 -3.68
N VAL A 138 1.95 -13.32 -4.70
CA VAL A 138 2.95 -12.57 -5.48
C VAL A 138 3.68 -11.55 -4.61
N GLY A 139 2.96 -10.85 -3.73
CA GLY A 139 3.51 -9.88 -2.80
C GLY A 139 4.45 -10.49 -1.77
N GLY A 140 4.17 -11.72 -1.33
CA GLY A 140 5.09 -12.47 -0.47
C GLY A 140 6.32 -13.01 -1.20
N ALA A 141 6.19 -13.37 -2.49
CA ALA A 141 7.30 -13.92 -3.26
C ALA A 141 8.47 -12.94 -3.40
N ILE A 142 8.21 -11.65 -3.66
CA ILE A 142 9.28 -10.66 -3.91
C ILE A 142 10.19 -10.46 -2.69
N PRO A 143 9.69 -10.16 -1.47
CA PRO A 143 10.54 -10.09 -0.28
C PRO A 143 11.28 -11.37 0.03
N ILE A 144 10.67 -12.54 -0.17
CA ILE A 144 11.35 -13.82 0.10
C ILE A 144 12.50 -14.02 -0.91
N LEU A 145 12.35 -13.65 -2.19
CA LEU A 145 13.46 -13.64 -3.15
C LEU A 145 14.61 -12.73 -2.69
N MET A 146 14.27 -11.54 -2.19
CA MET A 146 15.26 -10.57 -1.72
C MET A 146 16.00 -11.06 -0.48
N LEU A 147 15.26 -11.59 0.50
CA LEU A 147 15.82 -12.17 1.72
C LEU A 147 16.63 -13.45 1.45
N THR A 148 16.20 -14.27 0.49
CA THR A 148 16.97 -15.45 0.06
C THR A 148 18.28 -15.04 -0.60
N THR A 149 18.25 -13.98 -1.42
CA THR A 149 19.46 -13.42 -2.05
C THR A 149 20.41 -12.82 -1.01
N PHE A 150 19.87 -12.14 0.01
CA PHE A 150 20.63 -11.68 1.17
C PHE A 150 21.27 -12.85 1.92
N ALA A 151 20.51 -13.88 2.29
CA ALA A 151 21.05 -15.03 3.01
C ALA A 151 22.13 -15.76 2.21
N MET A 152 21.95 -15.89 0.89
CA MET A 152 22.94 -16.46 -0.02
C MET A 152 24.28 -15.69 0.02
N HIS A 153 24.25 -14.37 0.14
CA HIS A 153 25.42 -13.52 0.15
C HIS A 153 26.03 -13.35 1.55
N SER A 154 25.26 -12.83 2.50
CA SER A 154 25.77 -12.37 3.79
C SER A 154 25.82 -13.49 4.83
N LEU A 155 24.90 -14.45 4.80
CA LEU A 155 24.86 -15.54 5.80
C LEU A 155 25.66 -16.78 5.36
N TYR A 156 25.64 -17.11 4.07
CA TYR A 156 26.24 -18.34 3.55
C TYR A 156 27.43 -18.10 2.61
N HIS A 157 27.77 -16.84 2.30
CA HIS A 157 28.93 -16.48 1.45
C HIS A 157 29.00 -17.23 0.11
N LEU A 158 27.84 -17.64 -0.43
CA LEU A 158 27.74 -18.41 -1.68
C LEU A 158 27.82 -17.53 -2.93
N ALA A 159 27.62 -16.22 -2.79
CA ALA A 159 27.66 -15.25 -3.87
C ALA A 159 28.36 -13.96 -3.41
N GLY A 160 29.08 -13.32 -4.33
CA GLY A 160 29.68 -12.00 -4.07
C GLY A 160 28.66 -10.85 -4.06
N PRO A 161 29.04 -9.67 -3.54
CA PRO A 161 28.15 -8.51 -3.40
C PRO A 161 27.49 -8.08 -4.72
N THR A 162 28.25 -8.10 -5.82
CA THR A 162 27.77 -7.69 -7.15
C THR A 162 26.61 -8.56 -7.63
N LEU A 163 26.73 -9.88 -7.52
CA LEU A 163 25.67 -10.80 -7.95
C LEU A 163 24.42 -10.65 -7.07
N ALA A 164 24.61 -10.50 -5.76
CA ALA A 164 23.51 -10.27 -4.83
C ALA A 164 22.76 -8.97 -5.13
N PHE A 165 23.48 -7.91 -5.47
CA PHE A 165 22.90 -6.63 -5.86
C PHE A 165 22.11 -6.74 -7.17
N MET A 166 22.68 -7.38 -8.21
CA MET A 166 22.01 -7.57 -9.50
C MET A 166 20.72 -8.40 -9.38
N LEU A 167 20.74 -9.47 -8.57
CA LEU A 167 19.56 -10.28 -8.32
C LEU A 167 18.48 -9.48 -7.59
N ASN A 168 18.83 -8.77 -6.51
CA ASN A 168 17.88 -7.92 -5.79
C ASN A 168 17.29 -6.82 -6.69
N ALA A 169 18.11 -6.16 -7.51
CA ALA A 169 17.62 -5.20 -8.50
C ALA A 169 16.63 -5.83 -9.48
N THR A 170 16.90 -7.06 -9.93
CA THR A 170 15.97 -7.82 -10.78
C THR A 170 14.65 -8.09 -10.07
N TRP A 171 14.67 -8.48 -8.79
CA TRP A 171 13.46 -8.74 -8.00
C TRP A 171 12.63 -7.48 -7.78
N ILE A 172 13.26 -6.32 -7.58
CA ILE A 172 12.57 -5.03 -7.49
C ILE A 172 11.91 -4.67 -8.81
N ILE A 173 12.60 -4.85 -9.94
CA ILE A 173 12.03 -4.61 -11.28
C ILE A 173 10.81 -5.50 -11.49
N LEU A 174 10.88 -6.78 -11.10
CA LEU A 174 9.73 -7.68 -11.13
C LEU A 174 8.59 -7.21 -10.20
N GLY A 175 8.92 -6.69 -9.01
CA GLY A 175 7.95 -6.12 -8.08
C GLY A 175 7.24 -4.89 -8.63
N ILE A 176 7.98 -3.99 -9.28
CA ILE A 176 7.44 -2.83 -10.01
C ILE A 176 6.54 -3.29 -11.16
N ALA A 177 7.02 -4.25 -11.97
CA ALA A 177 6.25 -4.81 -13.07
C ALA A 177 4.96 -5.46 -12.56
N ALA A 178 5.01 -6.22 -11.47
CA ALA A 178 3.84 -6.85 -10.84
C ALA A 178 2.85 -5.80 -10.30
N THR A 179 3.35 -4.71 -9.72
CA THR A 179 2.55 -3.57 -9.24
C THR A 179 1.70 -2.99 -10.38
N VAL A 180 2.33 -2.75 -11.53
CA VAL A 180 1.67 -2.21 -12.73
C VAL A 180 0.74 -3.24 -13.37
N PHE A 181 1.21 -4.48 -13.54
CA PHE A 181 0.49 -5.54 -14.24
C PHE A 181 -0.77 -5.98 -13.48
N TYR A 182 -0.66 -6.19 -12.18
CA TYR A 182 -1.79 -6.59 -11.32
C TYR A 182 -2.58 -5.41 -10.75
N ARG A 183 -2.20 -4.18 -11.12
CA ARG A 183 -2.80 -2.93 -10.62
C ARG A 183 -2.99 -2.94 -9.10
N SER A 184 -1.95 -3.35 -8.37
CA SER A 184 -2.00 -3.49 -6.93
C SER A 184 -1.00 -2.55 -6.26
N GLN A 185 -1.52 -1.54 -5.58
CA GLN A 185 -0.71 -0.62 -4.78
C GLN A 185 0.06 -1.36 -3.67
N ALA A 186 -0.51 -2.42 -3.09
CA ALA A 186 0.12 -3.20 -2.04
C ALA A 186 1.43 -3.87 -2.49
N LEU A 187 1.47 -4.39 -3.73
CA LEU A 187 2.70 -4.95 -4.31
C LEU A 187 3.80 -3.89 -4.43
N GLY A 188 3.41 -2.67 -4.81
CA GLY A 188 4.35 -1.54 -4.94
C GLY A 188 4.93 -1.14 -3.58
N ILE A 189 4.07 -1.08 -2.56
CA ILE A 189 4.48 -0.78 -1.17
C ILE A 189 5.50 -1.81 -0.68
N ILE A 190 5.18 -3.10 -0.83
CA ILE A 190 6.06 -4.18 -0.38
C ILE A 190 7.40 -4.14 -1.12
N SER A 191 7.37 -3.92 -2.44
CA SER A 191 8.58 -3.84 -3.27
C SER A 191 9.42 -2.60 -2.95
N ALA A 192 8.79 -1.46 -2.64
CA ALA A 192 9.49 -0.24 -2.25
C ALA A 192 10.19 -0.42 -0.90
N VAL A 193 9.48 -0.94 0.11
CA VAL A 193 10.06 -1.21 1.43
C VAL A 193 11.22 -2.20 1.32
N GLY A 194 11.03 -3.31 0.60
CA GLY A 194 12.10 -4.28 0.38
C GLY A 194 13.29 -3.68 -0.38
N GLY A 195 13.01 -2.88 -1.42
CA GLY A 195 14.03 -2.30 -2.29
C GLY A 195 14.99 -1.35 -1.58
N VAL A 196 14.43 -0.52 -0.70
CA VAL A 196 15.16 0.45 0.12
C VAL A 196 16.08 -0.24 1.13
N LEU A 197 15.77 -1.48 1.52
CA LEU A 197 16.60 -2.25 2.45
C LEU A 197 17.79 -2.93 1.75
N VAL A 198 17.79 -3.05 0.42
CA VAL A 198 18.82 -3.82 -0.32
C VAL A 198 20.24 -3.36 -0.05
N PRO A 199 20.58 -2.05 -0.11
CA PRO A 199 21.95 -1.63 0.13
C PRO A 199 22.42 -1.89 1.56
N PHE A 200 21.51 -1.93 2.54
CA PHE A 200 21.83 -2.29 3.92
C PHE A 200 22.02 -3.79 4.13
N LEU A 201 21.37 -4.62 3.29
CA LEU A 201 21.47 -6.06 3.34
C LEU A 201 22.79 -6.56 2.72
N ILE A 202 23.38 -5.81 1.79
CA ILE A 202 24.57 -6.26 1.06
C ILE A 202 25.82 -5.73 1.75
N GLU A 203 26.58 -6.62 2.36
CA GLU A 203 27.88 -6.29 2.94
C GLU A 203 28.89 -6.04 1.82
N SER A 204 29.55 -4.88 1.87
CA SER A 204 30.57 -4.51 0.89
C SER A 204 31.86 -4.13 1.59
N ASN A 205 32.97 -4.62 1.05
CA ASN A 205 34.33 -4.30 1.52
C ASN A 205 34.74 -2.85 1.19
N SER A 206 33.97 -2.17 0.33
CA SER A 206 34.20 -0.76 -0.05
C SER A 206 32.86 -0.02 -0.12
N PRO A 207 32.32 0.44 1.02
CA PRO A 207 31.12 1.28 1.04
C PRO A 207 31.33 2.53 0.19
N ASN A 208 30.38 2.83 -0.70
CA ASN A 208 30.46 3.99 -1.59
C ASN A 208 29.16 4.80 -1.49
N ALA A 209 29.27 6.02 -0.97
CA ALA A 209 28.13 6.92 -0.75
C ALA A 209 27.40 7.28 -2.05
N LEU A 210 28.12 7.47 -3.16
CA LEU A 210 27.53 7.77 -4.46
C LEU A 210 26.66 6.59 -4.95
N VAL A 211 27.13 5.36 -4.77
CA VAL A 211 26.36 4.17 -5.16
C VAL A 211 25.12 4.02 -4.28
N PHE A 212 25.25 4.19 -2.97
CA PHE A 212 24.14 4.08 -2.03
C PHE A 212 23.07 5.15 -2.30
N ILE A 213 23.45 6.44 -2.25
CA ILE A 213 22.53 7.57 -2.39
C ILE A 213 21.95 7.60 -3.80
N GLY A 214 22.76 7.32 -4.83
CA GLY A 214 22.32 7.23 -6.21
C GLY A 214 21.30 6.13 -6.44
N TYR A 215 21.52 4.94 -5.88
CA TYR A 215 20.57 3.83 -5.93
C TYR A 215 19.24 4.20 -5.27
N GLU A 216 19.26 4.72 -4.03
CA GLU A 216 18.05 5.09 -3.29
C GLU A 216 17.26 6.20 -3.98
N THR A 217 17.96 7.19 -4.54
CA THR A 217 17.33 8.27 -5.30
C THR A 217 16.68 7.73 -6.58
N PHE A 218 17.36 6.84 -7.30
CA PHE A 218 16.81 6.21 -8.49
C PHE A 218 15.58 5.33 -8.17
N LEU A 219 15.67 4.55 -7.09
CA LEU A 219 14.59 3.71 -6.59
C LEU A 219 13.36 4.56 -6.23
N TYR A 220 13.57 5.67 -5.52
CA TYR A 220 12.55 6.67 -5.24
C TYR A 220 11.87 7.17 -6.52
N ILE A 221 12.65 7.61 -7.52
CA ILE A 221 12.11 8.12 -8.78
C ILE A 221 11.25 7.05 -9.47
N ALA A 222 11.70 5.80 -9.48
CA ALA A 222 10.99 4.69 -10.11
C ALA A 222 9.63 4.43 -9.43
N PHE A 223 9.59 4.33 -8.11
CA PHE A 223 8.33 4.11 -7.38
C PHE A 223 7.41 5.34 -7.41
N LEU A 224 7.95 6.55 -7.32
CA LEU A 224 7.18 7.77 -7.46
C LEU A 224 6.54 7.85 -8.85
N TYR A 225 7.28 7.53 -9.91
CA TYR A 225 6.76 7.49 -11.27
C TYR A 225 5.58 6.52 -11.39
N VAL A 226 5.73 5.30 -10.87
CA VAL A 226 4.65 4.30 -10.85
C VAL A 226 3.46 4.81 -10.04
N ALA A 227 3.70 5.42 -8.88
CA ALA A 227 2.66 5.96 -8.02
C ALA A 227 1.87 7.07 -8.71
N VAL A 228 2.53 7.98 -9.42
CA VAL A 228 1.88 9.04 -10.18
C VAL A 228 1.11 8.47 -11.38
N LYS A 229 1.72 7.56 -12.14
CA LYS A 229 1.09 6.95 -13.33
C LYS A 229 -0.16 6.13 -12.97
N GLN A 230 -0.11 5.37 -11.88
CA GLN A 230 -1.21 4.53 -11.42
C GLN A 230 -2.17 5.24 -10.44
N LYS A 231 -1.88 6.50 -10.07
CA LYS A 231 -2.62 7.30 -9.07
C LYS A 231 -2.67 6.63 -7.70
N TYR A 232 -1.57 6.01 -7.29
CA TYR A 232 -1.42 5.36 -5.99
C TYR A 232 -0.95 6.33 -4.92
N SER A 233 -1.91 6.89 -4.18
CA SER A 233 -1.67 7.93 -3.18
C SER A 233 -0.77 7.47 -2.03
N ILE A 234 -0.96 6.25 -1.52
CA ILE A 234 -0.16 5.76 -0.39
C ILE A 234 1.26 5.47 -0.86
N LEU A 235 1.43 4.88 -2.04
CA LEU A 235 2.76 4.61 -2.59
C LEU A 235 3.53 5.91 -2.86
N TYR A 236 2.84 6.96 -3.30
CA TYR A 236 3.42 8.29 -3.53
C TYR A 236 3.99 8.91 -2.25
N VAL A 237 3.20 8.93 -1.17
CA VAL A 237 3.64 9.43 0.14
C VAL A 237 4.76 8.55 0.69
N LEU A 238 4.57 7.23 0.62
CA LEU A 238 5.53 6.26 1.14
C LEU A 238 6.89 6.37 0.46
N SER A 239 6.95 6.53 -0.86
CA SER A 239 8.25 6.68 -1.54
C SER A 239 9.04 7.88 -1.03
N ALA A 240 8.37 9.02 -0.79
CA ALA A 240 9.02 10.20 -0.25
C ALA A 240 9.46 9.98 1.21
N VAL A 241 8.64 9.33 2.03
CA VAL A 241 9.00 9.02 3.43
C VAL A 241 10.19 8.05 3.48
N LEU A 242 10.18 7.00 2.67
CA LEU A 242 11.23 5.99 2.66
C LEU A 242 12.59 6.54 2.26
N LEU A 243 12.66 7.43 1.25
CA LEU A 243 13.92 8.04 0.86
C LEU A 243 14.49 8.89 2.02
N ASN A 244 13.69 9.79 2.60
CA ASN A 244 14.13 10.60 3.75
C ASN A 244 14.60 9.73 4.93
N LEU A 245 13.83 8.70 5.29
CA LEU A 245 14.18 7.80 6.38
C LEU A 245 15.52 7.11 6.12
N THR A 246 15.75 6.66 4.90
CA THR A 246 16.96 5.94 4.50
C THR A 246 18.18 6.83 4.51
N LEU A 247 18.06 8.05 3.98
CA LEU A 247 19.13 9.04 4.01
C LEU A 247 19.45 9.46 5.45
N LEU A 248 18.45 9.59 6.33
CA LEU A 248 18.64 9.89 7.75
C LEU A 248 19.41 8.79 8.47
N ILE A 249 19.02 7.53 8.25
CA ILE A 249 19.72 6.36 8.80
C ILE A 249 21.16 6.35 8.30
N TYR A 250 21.37 6.47 6.98
CA TYR A 250 22.71 6.47 6.38
C TYR A 250 23.60 7.59 6.94
N TYR A 251 23.09 8.82 7.02
CA TYR A 251 23.80 9.96 7.58
C TYR A 251 24.20 9.74 9.04
N SER A 252 23.33 9.10 9.83
CA SER A 252 23.59 8.79 11.25
C SER A 252 24.73 7.78 11.45
N PHE A 253 24.97 6.89 10.49
CA PHE A 253 26.05 5.90 10.55
C PHE A 253 27.38 6.42 10.01
N VAL A 254 27.35 7.20 8.91
CA VAL A 254 28.58 7.63 8.23
C VAL A 254 29.10 8.96 8.76
N GLY A 255 28.21 9.94 9.03
CA GLY A 255 28.55 11.20 9.69
C GLY A 255 29.61 12.09 9.02
N ASP A 256 30.04 11.76 7.80
CA ASP A 256 31.16 12.42 7.12
C ASP A 256 30.72 13.68 6.36
N ASN A 257 31.63 14.65 6.20
CA ASN A 257 31.39 15.85 5.40
C ASN A 257 31.31 15.54 3.90
N ASP A 258 32.04 14.53 3.42
CA ASP A 258 32.10 14.19 1.99
C ASP A 258 30.76 13.67 1.43
N VAL A 259 29.84 13.21 2.29
CA VAL A 259 28.52 12.71 1.86
C VAL A 259 27.44 13.79 1.88
N LYS A 260 27.69 14.94 2.51
CA LYS A 260 26.71 16.01 2.68
C LYS A 260 26.18 16.54 1.35
N GLU A 261 27.06 16.86 0.42
CA GLU A 261 26.65 17.36 -0.90
C GLU A 261 25.73 16.38 -1.64
N LEU A 262 26.06 15.08 -1.61
CA LEU A 262 25.26 14.03 -2.23
C LEU A 262 23.87 13.90 -1.59
N LEU A 263 23.79 13.98 -0.26
CA LEU A 263 22.52 13.98 0.47
C LEU A 263 21.66 15.18 0.08
N GLY A 264 22.26 16.38 0.03
CA GLY A 264 21.59 17.60 -0.39
C GLY A 264 21.02 17.49 -1.80
N MET A 265 21.80 16.96 -2.75
CA MET A 265 21.33 16.72 -4.13
C MET A 265 20.15 15.76 -4.17
N ALA A 266 20.20 14.64 -3.44
CA ALA A 266 19.10 13.67 -3.40
C ALA A 266 17.80 14.27 -2.86
N ILE A 267 17.87 15.09 -1.80
CA ILE A 267 16.72 15.78 -1.22
C ILE A 267 16.15 16.84 -2.17
N LEU A 268 17.01 17.58 -2.88
CA LEU A 268 16.55 18.54 -3.90
C LEU A 268 15.89 17.83 -5.08
N ILE A 269 16.45 16.72 -5.56
CA ILE A 269 15.83 15.88 -6.60
C ILE A 269 14.46 15.40 -6.13
N GLN A 270 14.35 14.88 -4.90
CA GLN A 270 13.08 14.46 -4.33
C GLN A 270 12.04 15.58 -4.38
N HIS A 271 12.42 16.77 -3.90
CA HIS A 271 11.54 17.92 -3.84
C HIS A 271 11.07 18.39 -5.22
N LEU A 272 11.98 18.45 -6.20
CA LEU A 272 11.66 18.81 -7.59
C LEU A 272 10.75 17.76 -8.25
N CYS A 273 10.95 16.47 -7.97
CA CYS A 273 10.05 15.42 -8.46
C CYS A 273 8.63 15.57 -7.89
N LEU A 274 8.48 15.87 -6.60
CA LEU A 274 7.17 16.13 -5.96
C LEU A 274 6.50 17.40 -6.48
N LEU A 275 7.29 18.45 -6.71
CA LEU A 275 6.79 19.69 -7.32
C LEU A 275 6.27 19.42 -8.74
N SER A 276 7.04 18.66 -9.52
CA SER A 276 6.66 18.28 -10.88
C SER A 276 5.39 17.42 -10.90
N SER A 277 5.27 16.41 -10.03
CA SER A 277 4.06 15.59 -9.95
C SER A 277 2.85 16.40 -9.52
N PHE A 278 2.99 17.33 -8.58
CA PHE A 278 1.92 18.26 -8.20
C PHE A 278 1.47 19.11 -9.39
N PHE A 279 2.42 19.70 -10.12
CA PHE A 279 2.13 20.55 -11.26
C PHE A 279 1.38 19.80 -12.37
N LEU A 280 1.82 18.58 -12.70
CA LEU A 280 1.21 17.74 -13.74
C LEU A 280 -0.09 17.07 -13.28
N SER A 281 -0.36 17.00 -11.98
CA SER A 281 -1.55 16.33 -11.45
C SER A 281 -2.85 17.04 -11.87
N LYS A 282 -3.86 16.24 -12.23
CA LYS A 282 -5.24 16.70 -12.48
C LYS A 282 -6.25 16.11 -11.48
N SER A 283 -5.79 15.22 -10.61
CA SER A 283 -6.60 14.43 -9.69
C SER A 283 -5.79 14.18 -8.42
N VAL A 284 -6.47 13.99 -7.29
CA VAL A 284 -5.83 13.77 -5.97
C VAL A 284 -4.93 14.94 -5.54
N LEU A 285 -5.31 16.16 -5.92
CA LEU A 285 -4.48 17.36 -5.76
C LEU A 285 -4.06 17.61 -4.32
N GLN A 286 -4.99 17.40 -3.36
CA GLN A 286 -4.73 17.62 -1.94
C GLN A 286 -3.58 16.75 -1.39
N ILE A 287 -3.55 15.45 -1.72
CA ILE A 287 -2.49 14.56 -1.21
C ILE A 287 -1.14 15.02 -1.77
N TYR A 288 -1.09 15.40 -3.04
CA TYR A 288 0.15 15.85 -3.67
C TYR A 288 0.59 17.20 -3.08
N ALA A 289 -0.37 18.09 -2.83
CA ALA A 289 -0.13 19.38 -2.21
C ALA A 289 0.44 19.27 -0.80
N PHE A 290 -0.19 18.46 0.06
CA PHE A 290 0.26 18.28 1.44
C PHE A 290 1.61 17.55 1.50
N THR A 291 1.83 16.56 0.63
CA THR A 291 3.14 15.89 0.56
C THR A 291 4.24 16.85 0.15
N LEU A 292 3.97 17.74 -0.83
CA LEU A 292 4.91 18.76 -1.24
C LEU A 292 5.18 19.78 -0.12
N LEU A 293 4.14 20.21 0.61
CA LEU A 293 4.27 21.08 1.77
C LEU A 293 5.17 20.46 2.85
N SER A 294 4.89 19.22 3.23
CA SER A 294 5.70 18.49 4.20
C SER A 294 7.13 18.30 3.71
N SER A 295 7.31 18.00 2.42
CA SER A 295 8.64 17.91 1.82
C SER A 295 9.39 19.24 1.87
N LEU A 296 8.73 20.39 1.74
CA LEU A 296 9.40 21.70 1.85
C LEU A 296 10.03 21.90 3.23
N ALA A 297 9.29 21.55 4.30
CA ALA A 297 9.82 21.61 5.67
C ALA A 297 10.97 20.63 5.88
N VAL A 298 10.83 19.38 5.42
CA VAL A 298 11.89 18.37 5.53
C VAL A 298 13.13 18.78 4.74
N THR A 299 12.96 19.34 3.54
CA THR A 299 14.07 19.88 2.74
C THR A 299 14.79 20.99 3.49
N TYR A 300 14.08 21.94 4.10
CA TYR A 300 14.71 23.00 4.89
C TYR A 300 15.52 22.44 6.07
N CYS A 301 14.98 21.46 6.82
CA CYS A 301 15.72 20.78 7.88
C CYS A 301 17.01 20.12 7.38
N TRP A 302 16.96 19.48 6.21
CA TRP A 302 18.15 18.92 5.58
C TRP A 302 19.15 19.98 5.15
N LEU A 303 18.70 21.09 4.56
CA LEU A 303 19.60 22.19 4.17
C LEU A 303 20.39 22.70 5.36
N LEU A 304 19.72 22.96 6.49
CA LEU A 304 20.38 23.39 7.74
C LEU A 304 21.38 22.36 8.30
N ALA A 305 21.11 21.06 8.11
CA ALA A 305 21.97 20.00 8.62
C ALA A 305 23.20 19.73 7.74
N VAL A 306 23.09 20.04 6.45
CA VAL A 306 24.01 19.56 5.41
C VAL A 306 24.86 20.68 4.83
N PHE A 307 24.28 21.85 4.59
CA PHE A 307 24.93 22.96 3.91
C PHE A 307 25.31 24.08 4.89
N ASP A 308 26.29 24.88 4.49
CA ASP A 308 26.59 26.15 5.16
C ASP A 308 25.47 27.18 4.96
N ASP A 309 25.47 28.23 5.77
CA ASP A 309 24.46 29.29 5.74
C ASP A 309 24.36 29.97 4.36
N GLY A 310 25.49 30.14 3.67
CA GLY A 310 25.56 30.75 2.36
C GLY A 310 24.85 29.89 1.30
N THR A 311 25.23 28.62 1.20
CA THR A 311 24.61 27.67 0.27
C THR A 311 23.13 27.45 0.58
N THR A 312 22.76 27.34 1.86
CA THR A 312 21.36 27.22 2.30
C THR A 312 20.53 28.41 1.83
N THR A 313 21.04 29.63 2.02
CA THR A 313 20.38 30.87 1.57
C THR A 313 20.20 30.87 0.05
N MET A 314 21.22 30.49 -0.72
CA MET A 314 21.13 30.43 -2.19
C MET A 314 20.07 29.43 -2.67
N VAL A 315 20.02 28.24 -2.05
CA VAL A 315 19.03 27.21 -2.40
C VAL A 315 17.62 27.67 -2.04
N LEU A 316 17.42 28.28 -0.87
CA LEU A 316 16.12 28.84 -0.49
C LEU A 316 15.66 29.95 -1.44
N LEU A 317 16.58 30.82 -1.89
CA LEU A 317 16.25 31.86 -2.86
C LEU A 317 15.81 31.25 -4.19
N ALA A 318 16.51 30.21 -4.65
CA ALA A 318 16.11 29.47 -5.84
C ALA A 318 14.71 28.83 -5.69
N LEU A 319 14.40 28.24 -4.53
CA LEU A 319 13.08 27.67 -4.25
C LEU A 319 11.99 28.75 -4.24
N VAL A 320 12.24 29.91 -3.63
CA VAL A 320 11.30 31.06 -3.66
C VAL A 320 11.02 31.49 -5.09
N ILE A 321 12.06 31.65 -5.92
CA ILE A 321 11.89 32.01 -7.33
C ILE A 321 11.05 30.95 -8.07
N ILE A 322 11.34 29.66 -7.85
CA ILE A 322 10.57 28.55 -8.44
C ILE A 322 9.09 28.64 -8.01
N TYR A 323 8.79 28.92 -6.75
CA TYR A 323 7.43 29.06 -6.26
C TYR A 323 6.71 30.30 -6.81
N VAL A 324 7.40 31.43 -6.98
CA VAL A 324 6.84 32.63 -7.63
C VAL A 324 6.49 32.34 -9.09
N LEU A 325 7.41 31.74 -9.84
CA LEU A 325 7.17 31.34 -11.23
C LEU A 325 6.05 30.31 -11.34
N GLY A 326 6.03 29.35 -10.42
CA GLY A 326 4.97 28.34 -10.32
C GLY A 326 3.59 28.96 -10.06
N ALA A 327 3.49 29.89 -9.10
CA ALA A 327 2.26 30.64 -8.80
C ALA A 327 1.77 31.42 -10.03
N TYR A 328 2.67 32.08 -10.75
CA TYR A 328 2.34 32.75 -12.01
C TYR A 328 1.81 31.78 -13.07
N ALA A 329 2.45 30.61 -13.22
CA ALA A 329 2.05 29.61 -14.20
C ALA A 329 0.69 28.97 -13.90
N VAL A 330 0.35 28.76 -12.62
CA VAL A 330 -0.93 28.15 -12.22
C VAL A 330 -2.05 29.16 -11.95
N ARG A 331 -1.86 30.45 -12.23
CA ARG A 331 -2.83 31.52 -11.94
C ARG A 331 -4.24 31.30 -12.51
N SER A 332 -4.37 30.47 -13.54
CA SER A 332 -5.66 30.10 -14.14
C SER A 332 -6.43 29.07 -13.31
N SER A 333 -5.77 28.34 -12.41
CA SER A 333 -6.35 27.33 -11.52
C SER A 333 -6.35 27.85 -10.09
N LYS A 334 -7.53 28.26 -9.60
CA LYS A 334 -7.69 28.81 -8.25
C LYS A 334 -7.10 27.91 -7.16
N GLU A 335 -7.42 26.61 -7.21
CA GLU A 335 -6.99 25.63 -6.21
C GLU A 335 -5.45 25.47 -6.18
N LYS A 336 -4.80 25.30 -7.34
CA LYS A 336 -3.33 25.20 -7.40
C LYS A 336 -2.65 26.50 -6.98
N PHE A 337 -3.22 27.64 -7.38
CA PHE A 337 -2.68 28.95 -7.02
C PHE A 337 -2.64 29.15 -5.50
N GLU A 338 -3.72 28.82 -4.78
CA GLU A 338 -3.77 28.93 -3.32
C GLU A 338 -2.68 28.08 -2.62
N PHE A 339 -2.42 26.86 -3.11
CA PHE A 339 -1.33 26.03 -2.60
C PHE A 339 0.04 26.64 -2.88
N PHE A 340 0.28 27.15 -4.10
CA PHE A 340 1.55 27.80 -4.45
C PHE A 340 1.84 29.04 -3.60
N ILE A 341 0.82 29.86 -3.31
CA ILE A 341 0.95 31.00 -2.39
C ILE A 341 1.33 30.51 -0.99
N THR A 342 0.74 29.41 -0.54
CA THR A 342 1.08 28.81 0.77
C THR A 342 2.55 28.37 0.81
N TYR A 343 3.05 27.68 -0.23
CA TYR A 343 4.45 27.28 -0.32
C TYR A 343 5.39 28.48 -0.34
N LEU A 344 5.03 29.53 -1.07
CA LEU A 344 5.81 30.76 -1.13
C LEU A 344 5.91 31.43 0.26
N ILE A 345 4.80 31.55 0.98
CA ILE A 345 4.78 32.12 2.33
C ILE A 345 5.68 31.31 3.27
N VAL A 346 5.57 29.97 3.25
CA VAL A 346 6.40 29.09 4.08
C VAL A 346 7.89 29.19 3.70
N ALA A 347 8.21 29.19 2.41
CA ALA A 347 9.58 29.33 1.93
C ALA A 347 10.21 30.68 2.31
N VAL A 348 9.44 31.77 2.28
CA VAL A 348 9.90 33.09 2.73
C VAL A 348 10.08 33.14 4.25
N ALA A 349 9.20 32.47 5.01
CA ALA A 349 9.31 32.41 6.47
C ALA A 349 10.62 31.75 6.94
N PHE A 350 11.17 30.82 6.15
CA PHE A 350 12.47 30.18 6.43
C PHE A 350 13.69 31.10 6.34
N PHE A 351 13.55 32.33 5.84
CA PHE A 351 14.64 33.33 5.87
C PHE A 351 14.69 34.13 7.18
N ILE A 352 13.63 34.07 7.98
CA ILE A 352 13.50 34.89 9.20
C ILE A 352 14.20 34.19 10.40
N HIS A 353 14.57 32.92 10.25
CA HIS A 353 15.26 32.08 11.22
C HIS A 353 16.51 31.48 10.60
#